data_AF-A0A0F9F5F1-F1
#
_entry.id   AF-A0A0F9F5F1-F1
#
_cell.length_a   1.000
_cell.length_b   1.000
_cell.length_c   1.000
_cell.angle_alpha   90.00
_cell.angle_beta   90.00
_cell.angle_gamma   90.00
#
_symmetry.space_group_name_H-M   'P 1'
#
loop_
_entity.id
_entity.type
_entity.pdbx_description
1 polymer ?
#
loop_
_entity_poly.entity_id
_entity_poly.type
_entity_poly.pdbx_seq_one_letter_code
_entity_poly.pdbx_strand_id
1 'polypeptide(L)'
;MKQLTSRATVYSQTMTNKLYALDFDGVICDSAVETGMAGWKVALKVWADMPEHMPEALLSKFRQVRPVMETGYEAALIMRLLYEGKTPENLLTDFQHSIQALMIRDDMFVDELKALFGETRDEWIKHDFEQWIDLMST
;
A
#
# COMPACT_ATOMS: atom_id res chain seq x y z
N MET A 1 41.30 54.69 -30.82
CA MET A 1 41.47 53.30 -30.35
C MET A 1 40.08 52.79 -29.98
N LYS A 2 39.36 52.07 -30.86
CA LYS A 2 39.26 50.59 -30.90
C LYS A 2 39.16 50.04 -29.46
N GLN A 3 37.98 49.67 -28.96
CA GLN A 3 37.22 48.43 -29.21
C GLN A 3 36.05 48.44 -28.17
N LEU A 4 34.99 47.63 -28.18
CA LEU A 4 34.66 46.36 -28.83
C LEU A 4 33.12 46.26 -28.75
N THR A 5 32.48 45.94 -29.88
CA THR A 5 31.04 45.73 -30.01
C THR A 5 30.59 44.52 -29.18
N SER A 6 29.57 44.73 -28.34
CA SER A 6 28.88 43.66 -27.60
C SER A 6 28.22 42.69 -28.58
N ARG A 7 28.72 41.45 -28.64
CA ARG A 7 28.03 40.33 -29.27
C ARG A 7 27.12 39.71 -28.21
N ALA A 8 25.83 39.94 -28.32
CA ALA A 8 24.84 39.20 -27.56
C ALA A 8 24.87 37.72 -28.00
N THR A 9 25.37 36.85 -27.13
CA THR A 9 25.27 35.41 -27.30
C THR A 9 23.81 35.01 -27.11
N VAL A 10 23.14 34.60 -28.19
CA VAL A 10 21.80 34.00 -28.12
C VAL A 10 21.98 32.57 -27.63
N TYR A 11 21.68 32.32 -26.36
CA TYR A 11 21.53 30.97 -25.83
C TYR A 11 20.23 30.38 -26.39
N SER A 12 20.33 29.48 -27.38
CA SER A 12 19.21 28.64 -27.76
C SER A 12 19.04 27.57 -26.69
N GLN A 13 18.14 27.79 -25.74
CA GLN A 13 17.70 26.74 -24.83
C GLN A 13 16.89 25.72 -25.66
N THR A 14 17.44 24.53 -25.85
CA THR A 14 16.70 23.40 -26.41
C THR A 14 15.61 23.03 -25.39
N MET A 15 14.40 23.57 -25.58
CA MET A 15 13.23 23.21 -24.78
C MET A 15 12.96 21.72 -24.99
N THR A 16 13.36 20.91 -24.03
CA THR A 16 12.95 19.50 -23.96
C THR A 16 11.46 19.52 -23.62
N ASN A 17 10.60 19.49 -24.62
CA ASN A 17 9.17 19.27 -24.44
C ASN A 17 9.01 17.83 -23.93
N LYS A 18 9.14 17.65 -22.61
CA LYS A 18 8.97 16.37 -21.96
C LYS A 18 7.49 15.99 -22.05
N LEU A 19 7.21 14.97 -22.85
CA LEU A 19 5.91 14.34 -22.92
C LEU A 19 5.86 13.26 -21.84
N TYR A 20 4.99 13.44 -20.85
CA TYR A 20 4.69 12.42 -19.86
C TYR A 20 3.41 11.70 -20.28
N ALA A 21 3.49 10.39 -20.49
CA ALA A 21 2.33 9.53 -20.64
C ALA A 21 2.17 8.74 -19.34
N LEU A 22 1.03 8.92 -18.68
CA LEU A 22 0.66 8.20 -17.46
C LEU A 22 -0.53 7.32 -17.82
N ASP A 23 -0.34 6.01 -17.70
CA ASP A 23 -1.41 5.04 -17.88
C ASP A 23 -2.04 4.74 -16.52
N PHE A 24 -3.37 4.76 -16.46
CA PHE A 24 -4.13 4.41 -15.27
C PHE A 24 -5.11 3.31 -15.67
N ASP A 25 -4.63 2.06 -15.75
CA ASP A 25 -5.44 0.84 -15.98
C ASP A 25 -6.34 0.47 -14.79
N GLY A 26 -6.59 1.41 -13.87
CA GLY A 26 -7.37 1.19 -12.67
C GLY A 26 -8.87 1.21 -12.95
N VAL A 27 -9.59 0.21 -12.43
CA VAL A 27 -11.04 0.34 -12.20
C VAL A 27 -11.27 1.24 -10.98
N ILE A 28 -12.38 2.01 -10.97
CA ILE A 28 -12.80 2.74 -9.78
C ILE A 28 -13.15 1.70 -8.70
N CYS A 29 -12.31 1.64 -7.68
CA CYS A 29 -12.38 0.68 -6.58
C CYS A 29 -11.90 1.42 -5.32
N ASP A 30 -12.65 1.37 -4.20
CA ASP A 30 -12.10 1.73 -2.88
C ASP A 30 -11.15 0.63 -2.43
N SER A 31 -10.02 0.59 -3.13
CA SER A 31 -8.93 -0.35 -2.92
C SER A 31 -8.31 -0.21 -1.54
N ALA A 32 -8.53 0.90 -0.83
CA ALA A 32 -8.04 1.02 0.54
C ALA A 32 -8.85 0.13 1.48
N VAL A 33 -10.17 0.14 1.33
CA VAL A 33 -11.08 -0.71 2.11
C VAL A 33 -10.85 -2.17 1.78
N GLU A 34 -10.89 -2.51 0.50
CA GLU A 34 -10.70 -3.89 0.04
C GLU A 34 -9.37 -4.46 0.53
N THR A 35 -8.26 -3.74 0.31
CA THR A 35 -6.94 -4.26 0.64
C THR A 35 -6.73 -4.34 2.16
N GLY A 36 -7.26 -3.38 2.93
CA GLY A 36 -7.23 -3.44 4.39
C GLY A 36 -8.03 -4.61 4.95
N MET A 37 -9.22 -4.87 4.40
CA MET A 37 -10.06 -6.01 4.76
C MET A 37 -9.43 -7.36 4.38
N ALA A 38 -8.85 -7.45 3.18
CA ALA A 38 -8.09 -8.63 2.75
C ALA A 38 -6.90 -8.89 3.69
N GLY A 39 -6.14 -7.83 4.02
CA GLY A 39 -5.06 -7.90 5.00
C GLY A 39 -5.51 -8.40 6.37
N TRP A 40 -6.66 -7.95 6.86
CA TRP A 40 -7.24 -8.44 8.11
C TRP A 40 -7.67 -9.90 8.05
N LYS A 41 -8.33 -10.32 6.96
CA LYS A 41 -8.70 -11.73 6.75
C LYS A 41 -7.48 -12.63 6.75
N VAL A 42 -6.38 -12.20 6.12
CA VAL A 42 -5.10 -12.93 6.19
C VAL A 42 -4.56 -12.94 7.62
N ALA A 43 -4.61 -11.80 8.31
CA ALA A 43 -4.14 -11.72 9.69
C ALA A 43 -4.90 -12.67 10.64
N LEU A 44 -6.21 -12.86 10.46
CA LEU A 44 -7.00 -13.86 11.20
C LEU A 44 -6.54 -15.31 10.96
N LYS A 45 -6.04 -15.61 9.75
CA LYS A 45 -5.50 -16.94 9.42
C LYS A 45 -4.11 -17.17 10.01
N VAL A 46 -3.31 -16.11 10.15
CA VAL A 46 -1.90 -16.18 10.61
C VAL A 46 -1.81 -16.13 12.14
N TRP A 47 -2.54 -15.22 12.79
CA TRP A 47 -2.41 -14.96 14.22
C TRP A 47 -3.69 -15.31 14.99
N ALA A 48 -3.58 -16.29 15.90
CA ALA A 48 -4.72 -16.82 16.65
C ALA A 48 -5.32 -15.86 17.70
N ASP A 49 -4.59 -14.80 18.09
CA ASP A 49 -5.01 -13.78 19.04
C ASP A 49 -5.71 -12.57 18.38
N MET A 50 -5.94 -12.64 17.07
CA MET A 50 -6.70 -11.62 16.35
C MET A 50 -8.20 -11.78 16.60
N PRO A 51 -8.94 -10.72 16.95
CA PRO A 51 -10.37 -10.79 17.16
C PRO A 51 -11.09 -10.97 15.83
N GLU A 52 -12.15 -11.77 15.79
CA GLU A 52 -12.91 -12.06 14.56
C GLU A 52 -13.35 -10.77 13.83
N HIS A 53 -13.78 -9.77 14.58
CA HIS A 53 -14.18 -8.47 14.04
C HIS A 53 -13.06 -7.44 14.11
N MET A 54 -12.84 -6.74 12.99
CA MET A 54 -11.89 -5.64 12.91
C MET A 54 -12.36 -4.46 13.78
N PRO A 55 -11.47 -3.88 14.62
CA PRO A 55 -11.76 -2.62 15.29
C PRO A 55 -12.03 -1.50 14.27
N GLU A 56 -13.10 -0.72 14.48
CA GLU A 56 -13.58 0.31 13.54
C GLU A 56 -12.49 1.34 13.16
N ALA A 57 -11.68 1.76 14.14
CA ALA A 57 -10.60 2.72 13.92
C ALA A 57 -9.38 2.14 13.17
N LEU A 58 -9.31 0.83 12.94
CA LEU A 58 -8.13 0.22 12.34
C LEU A 58 -8.04 0.52 10.84
N LEU A 59 -9.17 0.54 10.14
CA LEU A 59 -9.20 0.82 8.70
C LEU A 59 -8.79 2.26 8.37
N SER A 60 -9.16 3.22 9.22
CA SER A 60 -8.73 4.61 9.06
C SER A 60 -7.23 4.78 9.32
N LYS A 61 -6.65 4.02 10.25
CA LYS A 61 -5.19 3.96 10.45
C LYS A 61 -4.49 3.29 9.27
N PHE A 62 -5.04 2.20 8.75
CA PHE A 62 -4.52 1.52 7.57
C PHE A 62 -4.45 2.47 6.36
N ARG A 63 -5.51 3.23 6.10
CA ARG A 63 -5.54 4.26 5.05
C ARG A 63 -4.40 5.27 5.16
N GLN A 64 -4.00 5.64 6.38
CA GLN A 64 -2.88 6.55 6.62
C GLN A 64 -1.52 5.92 6.31
N VAL A 65 -1.34 4.63 6.58
CA VAL A 65 -0.08 3.89 6.35
C VAL A 65 0.08 3.46 4.89
N ARG A 66 -1.03 3.35 4.14
CA ARG A 66 -1.04 2.90 2.74
C ARG A 66 0.03 3.53 1.82
N PRO A 67 0.42 4.81 1.94
CA PRO A 67 1.44 5.40 1.06
C PRO A 67 2.82 4.71 1.09
N VAL A 68 3.16 3.97 2.15
CA VAL A 68 4.44 3.23 2.23
C VAL A 68 4.31 1.76 1.82
N MET A 69 3.09 1.28 1.57
CA MET A 69 2.83 -0.09 1.12
C MET A 69 3.19 -0.22 -0.36
N GLU A 70 4.01 -1.21 -0.69
CA GLU A 70 4.49 -1.48 -2.04
C GLU A 70 3.75 -2.66 -2.67
N THR A 71 3.34 -3.64 -1.85
CA THR A 71 2.72 -4.87 -2.32
C THR A 71 1.52 -5.29 -1.47
N GLY A 72 0.60 -6.08 -2.04
CA GLY A 72 -0.65 -6.42 -1.38
C GLY A 72 -0.50 -7.21 -0.07
N TYR A 73 0.46 -8.15 -0.01
CA TYR A 73 0.64 -9.01 1.18
C TYR A 73 1.05 -8.22 2.42
N GLU A 74 1.73 -7.08 2.25
CA GLU A 74 2.14 -6.19 3.34
C GLU A 74 0.94 -5.66 4.11
N ALA A 75 -0.25 -5.63 3.52
CA ALA A 75 -1.47 -5.23 4.20
C ALA A 75 -1.73 -6.07 5.46
N ALA A 76 -1.45 -7.38 5.43
CA ALA A 76 -1.60 -8.24 6.61
C ALA A 76 -0.64 -7.84 7.74
N LEU A 77 0.61 -7.52 7.39
CA LEU A 77 1.64 -7.07 8.34
C LEU A 77 1.29 -5.70 8.93
N ILE A 78 0.82 -4.76 8.11
CA ILE A 78 0.36 -3.44 8.56
C ILE A 78 -0.81 -3.61 9.54
N MET A 79 -1.81 -4.41 9.19
CA MET A 79 -2.98 -4.63 10.04
C MET A 79 -2.60 -5.25 11.38
N ARG A 80 -1.66 -6.21 11.38
CA ARG A 80 -1.12 -6.79 12.61
C ARG A 80 -0.43 -5.75 13.48
N LEU A 81 0.48 -4.96 12.92
CA LEU A 81 1.24 -3.95 13.67
C LEU A 81 0.33 -2.87 14.25
N LEU A 82 -0.66 -2.41 13.47
CA LEU A 82 -1.64 -1.43 13.93
C LEU A 82 -2.52 -1.99 15.06
N TYR A 83 -2.88 -3.28 14.99
CA TYR A 83 -3.62 -3.97 16.06
C TYR A 83 -2.79 -4.10 17.34
N GLU A 84 -1.49 -4.40 17.22
CA GLU A 84 -0.53 -4.41 18.33
C GLU A 84 -0.22 -3.01 18.90
N GLY A 85 -0.81 -1.95 18.32
CA GLY A 85 -0.74 -0.59 18.84
C GLY A 85 0.36 0.28 18.23
N LYS A 86 1.04 -0.17 17.16
CA LYS A 86 1.89 0.74 16.38
C LYS A 86 1.03 1.87 15.82
N THR A 87 1.57 3.08 15.88
CA THR A 87 0.91 4.26 15.32
C THR A 87 1.18 4.35 13.82
N PRO A 88 0.28 4.96 13.03
CA PRO A 88 0.55 5.27 11.64
C PRO A 88 1.85 6.06 11.45
N GLU A 89 2.14 7.01 12.34
CA GLU A 89 3.33 7.86 12.27
C GLU A 89 4.63 7.03 12.41
N ASN A 90 4.63 6.05 13.31
CA ASN A 90 5.76 5.13 13.47
C ASN A 90 5.93 4.26 12.21
N LEU A 91 4.86 3.73 11.65
CA LEU A 91 4.93 2.90 10.45
C LEU A 91 5.34 3.70 9.22
N LEU A 92 4.87 4.93 9.07
CA LEU A 92 5.28 5.81 7.97
C LEU A 92 6.78 6.17 8.01
N THR A 93 7.37 6.21 9.21
CA THR A 93 8.78 6.57 9.40
C THR A 93 9.72 5.37 9.29
N ASP A 94 9.29 4.19 9.76
CA ASP A 94 10.15 3.01 9.94
C ASP A 94 9.49 1.73 9.41
N PHE A 95 8.85 1.85 8.24
CA PHE A 95 7.99 0.81 7.68
C PHE A 95 8.72 -0.52 7.46
N GLN A 96 9.77 -0.50 6.63
CA GLN A 96 10.50 -1.69 6.21
C GLN A 96 11.11 -2.42 7.40
N HIS A 97 11.67 -1.69 8.36
CA HIS A 97 12.21 -2.28 9.57
C HIS A 97 11.11 -2.91 10.44
N SER A 98 9.95 -2.24 10.58
CA SER A 98 8.83 -2.75 11.37
C SER A 98 8.26 -4.05 10.81
N ILE A 99 8.06 -4.15 9.50
CA ILE A 99 7.54 -5.37 8.86
C ILE A 99 8.57 -6.51 8.87
N GLN A 100 9.86 -6.20 8.66
CA GLN A 100 10.93 -7.20 8.74
C GLN A 100 11.07 -7.75 10.16
N ALA A 101 11.03 -6.88 11.17
CA ALA A 101 11.08 -7.29 12.57
C ALA A 101 9.90 -8.20 12.92
N LEU A 102 8.69 -7.89 12.45
CA LEU A 102 7.52 -8.74 12.63
C LEU A 102 7.69 -10.11 11.95
N MET A 103 8.14 -10.12 10.69
CA MET A 103 8.38 -11.36 9.94
C MET A 103 9.43 -12.25 10.60
N ILE A 104 10.51 -11.67 11.11
CA ILE A 104 11.54 -12.43 11.85
C ILE A 104 10.98 -12.95 13.17
N ARG A 105 10.20 -12.13 13.90
CA ARG A 105 9.63 -12.50 15.20
C ARG A 105 8.67 -13.70 15.08
N ASP A 106 7.89 -13.73 14.01
CA ASP A 106 6.81 -14.70 13.82
C ASP A 106 7.14 -15.76 12.76
N ASP A 107 8.41 -15.85 12.35
CA ASP A 107 8.94 -16.84 11.37
C ASP A 107 8.16 -16.89 10.04
N MET A 108 7.92 -15.71 9.46
CA MET A 108 7.14 -15.58 8.22
C MET A 108 8.03 -15.29 7.02
N PHE A 109 7.65 -15.86 5.87
CA PHE A 109 8.36 -15.67 4.60
C PHE A 109 7.48 -14.96 3.56
N VAL A 110 8.11 -14.13 2.72
CA VAL A 110 7.42 -13.31 1.71
C VAL A 110 6.58 -14.18 0.76
N ASP A 111 7.11 -15.30 0.29
CA ASP A 111 6.43 -16.14 -0.70
C ASP A 111 5.16 -16.79 -0.12
N GLU A 112 5.21 -17.20 1.15
CA GLU A 112 4.05 -17.75 1.86
C GLU A 112 2.99 -16.67 2.09
N LEU A 113 3.39 -15.46 2.49
CA LEU A 113 2.47 -14.34 2.66
C LEU A 113 1.82 -13.93 1.34
N LYS A 114 2.57 -13.92 0.23
CA LYS A 114 2.02 -13.66 -1.11
C LYS A 114 1.00 -14.71 -1.52
N ALA A 115 1.31 -15.98 -1.35
CA ALA A 115 0.40 -17.08 -1.66
C ALA A 115 -0.88 -16.98 -0.83
N LEU A 116 -0.74 -16.86 0.49
CA LEU A 116 -1.85 -16.77 1.43
C LEU A 116 -2.76 -15.55 1.16
N PHE A 117 -2.16 -14.40 0.84
CA PHE A 117 -2.91 -13.19 0.50
C PHE A 117 -3.71 -13.37 -0.80
N GLY A 118 -3.08 -13.92 -1.85
CA GLY A 118 -3.76 -14.22 -3.11
C GLY A 118 -4.91 -15.20 -2.93
N GLU A 119 -4.66 -16.33 -2.27
CA GLU A 119 -5.67 -17.35 -2.00
C GLU A 119 -6.85 -16.81 -1.19
N THR A 120 -6.57 -16.04 -0.14
CA THR A 120 -7.61 -15.43 0.71
C THR A 120 -8.50 -14.47 -0.09
N ARG A 121 -7.90 -13.68 -0.99
CA ARG A 121 -8.67 -12.77 -1.85
C ARG A 121 -9.51 -13.54 -2.86
N ASP A 122 -8.93 -14.56 -3.49
CA ASP A 122 -9.63 -15.40 -4.47
C ASP A 122 -10.79 -16.18 -3.84
N GLU A 123 -10.59 -16.72 -2.64
CA GLU A 123 -11.64 -17.38 -1.85
C GLU A 123 -12.77 -16.41 -1.52
N TRP A 124 -12.44 -15.19 -1.09
CA TRP A 124 -13.44 -14.19 -0.75
C TRP A 124 -14.28 -13.79 -1.96
N ILE A 125 -13.64 -13.52 -3.10
CA ILE A 125 -14.33 -13.19 -4.36
C ILE A 125 -15.25 -14.34 -4.81
N LYS A 126 -14.83 -15.59 -4.65
CA LYS A 126 -15.62 -16.77 -5.05
C LYS A 126 -16.84 -17.00 -4.17
N HIS A 127 -16.73 -16.80 -2.87
CA HIS A 127 -17.77 -17.16 -1.90
C HIS A 127 -18.72 -16.01 -1.55
N ASP A 128 -18.27 -14.76 -1.67
CA ASP A 128 -19.03 -13.59 -1.24
C ASP A 128 -18.80 -12.40 -2.18
N PHE A 129 -19.12 -12.62 -3.46
CA PHE A 129 -18.95 -11.63 -4.51
C PHE A 129 -19.80 -10.37 -4.27
N GLU A 130 -21.02 -10.52 -3.76
CA GLU A 130 -21.91 -9.40 -3.45
C GLU A 130 -21.31 -8.50 -2.37
N GLN A 131 -20.85 -9.07 -1.25
CA GLN A 131 -20.15 -8.29 -0.21
C GLN A 131 -18.88 -7.63 -0.75
N TRP A 132 -18.12 -8.32 -1.61
CA TRP A 132 -16.91 -7.75 -2.21
C TRP A 132 -17.24 -6.55 -3.10
N ILE A 133 -18.35 -6.58 -3.85
CA ILE A 133 -18.84 -5.46 -4.65
C ILE A 133 -19.40 -4.32 -3.79
N ASP A 134 -20.08 -4.63 -2.68
CA ASP A 134 -20.64 -3.61 -1.79
C ASP A 134 -19.55 -2.72 -1.18
N LEU A 135 -18.37 -3.27 -0.89
CA LEU A 135 -17.20 -2.48 -0.45
C LEU A 135 -16.73 -1.45 -1.48
N MET A 136 -17.11 -1.60 -2.75
CA MET A 136 -16.73 -0.69 -3.84
C MET A 136 -17.73 0.47 -4.02
N SER A 137 -18.88 0.39 -3.36
CA SER A 137 -20.05 1.22 -3.67
C SER A 137 -20.33 2.32 -2.64
N THR A 138 -19.45 2.52 -1.65
CA THR A 138 -19.69 3.41 -0.49
C THR A 138 -18.77 4.61 -0.44
#